data_AF-A0A090M7Q0-F1
#
_entry.id   AF-A0A090M7Q0-F1
#
_cell.length_a   1.000
_cell.length_b   1.000
_cell.length_c   1.000
_cell.angle_alpha   90.00
_cell.angle_beta   90.00
_cell.angle_gamma   90.00
#
_symmetry.space_group_name_H-M   'P 1'
#
loop_
_entity.id
_entity.type
_entity.pdbx_description
1 polymer ?
#
loop_
_entity_poly.entity_id
_entity_poly.type
_entity_poly.pdbx_seq_one_letter_code
_entity_poly.pdbx_strand_id
1 'polypeptide(L)'
;MRVRARAHADAASTEVKQFYYCVANADFMLNDENNEHFPEILRERRRFFKEKGKEQDFWIVPNPAFLDAMPEVKKKIRQPCVAVVTTDKVWNDFVKLRMDRVYKGGVEGAVCDILKSAAPVEADAFEAPKTWTAPYAKYAGGWWHVFEPNGDF
;
A
#
# COMPACT_ATOMS: atom_id res chain seq x y z
N MET A 1 24.57 2.18 -3.34
CA MET A 1 24.41 3.63 -3.61
C MET A 1 23.46 3.95 -4.78
N ARG A 2 23.35 3.13 -5.85
CA ARG A 2 22.45 3.40 -7.00
C ARG A 2 20.95 3.12 -6.81
N VAL A 3 20.55 2.29 -5.86
CA VAL A 3 19.13 1.94 -5.62
C VAL A 3 18.36 3.08 -4.92
N ARG A 4 19.05 3.83 -4.04
CA ARG A 4 18.49 4.92 -3.23
C ARG A 4 17.97 6.12 -4.06
N ALA A 5 18.65 6.42 -5.16
CA ALA A 5 18.29 7.59 -5.99
C ALA A 5 17.06 7.37 -6.88
N ARG A 6 16.59 6.11 -7.04
CA ARG A 6 15.57 5.76 -8.05
C ARG A 6 14.18 5.48 -7.47
N ALA A 7 14.08 4.96 -6.25
CA ALA A 7 12.79 4.86 -5.54
C ALA A 7 12.15 6.26 -5.35
N HIS A 8 12.96 7.25 -4.95
CA HIS A 8 12.57 8.67 -4.90
C HIS A 8 12.28 9.27 -6.30
N ALA A 9 12.82 8.70 -7.38
CA ALA A 9 12.60 9.20 -8.74
C ALA A 9 11.23 8.79 -9.31
N ASP A 10 10.67 7.65 -8.89
CA ASP A 10 9.36 7.19 -9.36
C ASP A 10 8.22 8.01 -8.74
N ALA A 11 8.29 8.35 -7.45
CA ALA A 11 7.28 9.16 -6.78
C ALA A 11 7.17 10.61 -7.31
N ALA A 12 8.21 11.12 -7.97
CA ALA A 12 8.23 12.45 -8.60
C ALA A 12 8.01 12.41 -10.12
N SER A 13 7.84 11.22 -10.71
CA SER A 13 7.69 11.06 -12.15
C SER A 13 6.34 11.59 -12.63
N THR A 14 6.37 12.38 -13.71
CA THR A 14 5.17 12.89 -14.38
C THR A 14 4.70 11.98 -15.51
N GLU A 15 5.31 10.81 -15.68
CA GLU A 15 4.91 9.83 -16.68
C GLU A 15 3.49 9.32 -16.40
N VAL A 16 2.65 9.24 -17.42
CA VAL A 16 1.27 8.76 -17.30
C VAL A 16 1.22 7.26 -17.51
N LYS A 17 0.60 6.53 -16.57
CA LYS A 17 0.45 5.07 -16.62
C LYS A 17 -0.93 4.64 -16.13
N GLN A 18 -1.31 3.42 -16.51
CA GLN A 18 -2.42 2.72 -15.88
C GLN A 18 -1.95 2.07 -14.57
N PHE A 19 -2.64 2.40 -13.48
CA PHE A 19 -2.49 1.79 -12.18
C PHE A 19 -3.76 1.01 -11.79
N TYR A 20 -3.55 0.05 -10.90
CA TYR A 20 -4.57 -0.75 -10.26
C TYR A 20 -4.42 -0.60 -8.76
N TYR A 21 -5.53 -0.61 -8.05
CA TYR A 21 -5.50 -0.46 -6.60
C TYR A 21 -6.52 -1.37 -5.90
N CYS A 22 -6.16 -1.74 -4.67
CA CYS A 22 -7.07 -2.22 -3.66
C CYS A 22 -7.00 -1.27 -2.47
N VAL A 23 -8.15 -0.74 -2.05
CA VAL A 23 -8.24 0.26 -0.97
C VAL A 23 -9.25 -0.16 0.08
N ALA A 24 -8.92 0.08 1.33
CA ALA A 24 -9.81 -0.12 2.48
C ALA A 24 -9.45 0.82 3.63
N ASN A 25 -10.21 0.72 4.71
CA ASN A 25 -9.89 1.38 5.97
C ASN A 25 -8.50 0.94 6.47
N ALA A 26 -7.74 1.89 7.02
CA ALA A 26 -6.35 1.67 7.41
C ALA A 26 -6.21 0.65 8.56
N ASP A 27 -7.12 0.67 9.55
CA ASP A 27 -7.10 -0.28 10.67
C ASP A 27 -7.30 -1.71 10.16
N PHE A 28 -8.30 -1.92 9.29
CA PHE A 28 -8.47 -3.21 8.62
C PHE A 28 -7.20 -3.63 7.87
N MET A 29 -6.66 -2.79 6.98
CA MET A 29 -5.61 -3.23 6.05
C MET A 29 -4.21 -3.33 6.68
N LEU A 30 -3.92 -2.56 7.74
CA LEU A 30 -2.59 -2.45 8.34
C LEU A 30 -2.45 -3.08 9.72
N ASN A 31 -3.56 -3.31 10.44
CA ASN A 31 -3.55 -3.66 11.87
C ASN A 31 -4.47 -4.84 12.25
N ASP A 32 -5.49 -5.17 11.46
CA ASP A 32 -6.37 -6.33 11.71
C ASP A 32 -5.55 -7.62 11.75
N GLU A 33 -5.75 -8.43 12.79
CA GLU A 33 -5.01 -9.68 13.01
C GLU A 33 -5.16 -10.66 11.84
N ASN A 34 -6.30 -10.63 11.15
CA ASN A 34 -6.54 -11.48 9.98
C ASN A 34 -5.65 -11.11 8.77
N ASN A 35 -5.05 -9.93 8.78
CA ASN A 35 -4.21 -9.39 7.72
C ASN A 35 -2.71 -9.37 8.07
N GLU A 36 -2.31 -9.94 9.21
CA GLU A 36 -0.90 -10.00 9.66
C GLU A 36 0.04 -10.77 8.72
N HIS A 37 -0.50 -11.55 7.79
CA HIS A 37 0.29 -12.17 6.73
C HIS A 37 0.68 -11.19 5.61
N PHE A 38 0.03 -10.02 5.51
CA PHE A 38 0.19 -9.09 4.40
C PHE A 38 1.57 -8.42 4.36
N PRO A 39 2.17 -7.98 5.48
CA PRO A 39 3.56 -7.51 5.52
C PRO A 39 4.54 -8.49 4.88
N GLU A 40 4.41 -9.79 5.18
CA GLU A 40 5.30 -10.82 4.61
C GLU A 40 5.11 -11.02 3.11
N ILE A 41 3.87 -10.97 2.62
CA ILE A 41 3.60 -11.00 1.18
C ILE A 41 4.35 -9.86 0.47
N LEU A 42 4.31 -8.65 1.03
CA LEU A 42 4.99 -7.48 0.45
C LEU A 42 6.51 -7.56 0.56
N ARG A 43 7.04 -8.03 1.70
CA ARG A 43 8.49 -8.24 1.90
C ARG A 43 9.03 -9.27 0.92
N GLU A 44 8.36 -10.40 0.76
CA GLU A 44 8.82 -11.46 -0.13
C GLU A 44 8.66 -11.05 -1.61
N ARG A 45 7.57 -10.36 -1.99
CA ARG A 45 7.43 -9.81 -3.35
C ARG A 45 8.58 -8.84 -3.66
N ARG A 46 8.90 -7.95 -2.73
CA ARG A 46 10.02 -7.01 -2.86
C ARG A 46 11.36 -7.73 -2.99
N ARG A 47 11.60 -8.76 -2.16
CA ARG A 47 12.80 -9.59 -2.22
C ARG A 47 12.92 -10.28 -3.58
N PHE A 48 11.84 -10.88 -4.07
CA PHE A 48 11.77 -11.50 -5.40
C PHE A 48 12.13 -10.49 -6.51
N PHE A 49 11.64 -9.25 -6.42
CA PHE A 49 11.96 -8.22 -7.40
C PHE A 49 13.45 -7.90 -7.41
N LYS A 50 14.05 -7.71 -6.23
CA LYS A 50 15.48 -7.47 -6.08
C LYS A 50 16.31 -8.63 -6.62
N GLU A 51 15.97 -9.87 -6.28
CA GLU A 51 16.68 -11.08 -6.74
C GLU A 51 16.55 -11.31 -8.24
N LYS A 52 15.45 -10.86 -8.86
CA LYS A 52 15.22 -10.95 -10.32
C LYS A 52 15.65 -9.70 -11.10
N GLY A 53 16.19 -8.68 -10.43
CA GLY A 53 16.53 -7.40 -11.06
C GLY A 53 15.33 -6.67 -11.67
N LYS A 54 14.12 -6.90 -11.14
CA LYS A 54 12.89 -6.21 -11.53
C LYS A 54 12.76 -4.89 -10.78
N GLU A 55 12.26 -3.87 -11.46
CA GLU A 55 11.90 -2.60 -10.84
C GLU A 55 10.61 -2.77 -10.02
N GLN A 56 10.55 -2.14 -8.84
CA GLN A 56 9.37 -2.20 -7.97
C GLN A 56 8.17 -1.55 -8.67
N ASP A 57 7.04 -2.23 -8.64
CA ASP A 57 5.82 -1.80 -9.33
C ASP A 57 4.60 -1.77 -8.41
N PHE A 58 4.83 -1.70 -7.10
CA PHE A 58 3.80 -1.69 -6.09
C PHE A 58 4.17 -0.83 -4.87
N TRP A 59 3.17 -0.22 -4.24
CA TRP A 59 3.35 0.72 -3.12
C TRP A 59 2.16 0.67 -2.17
N ILE A 60 2.39 1.07 -0.93
CA ILE A 60 1.34 1.45 0.03
C ILE A 60 1.18 2.96 -0.04
N VAL A 61 -0.05 3.45 -0.26
CA VAL A 61 -0.37 4.88 -0.32
C VAL A 61 -1.42 5.20 0.75
N PRO A 62 -1.00 5.79 1.89
CA PRO A 62 -1.92 6.31 2.91
C PRO A 62 -2.79 7.44 2.35
N ASN A 63 -4.08 7.42 2.66
CA ASN A 63 -5.07 8.43 2.26
C ASN A 63 -4.84 8.94 0.81
N PRO A 64 -4.93 8.05 -0.19
CA PRO A 64 -4.50 8.35 -1.56
C PRO A 64 -5.26 9.55 -2.14
N ALA A 65 -4.53 10.56 -2.61
CA ALA A 65 -5.11 11.81 -3.11
C ALA A 65 -6.00 11.59 -4.35
N PHE A 66 -5.69 10.61 -5.19
CA PHE A 66 -6.49 10.30 -6.38
C PHE A 66 -7.94 9.89 -6.07
N LEU A 67 -8.26 9.47 -4.82
CA LEU A 67 -9.63 9.15 -4.44
C LEU A 67 -10.54 10.38 -4.38
N ASP A 68 -9.99 11.60 -4.33
CA ASP A 68 -10.78 12.84 -4.39
C ASP A 68 -11.52 12.97 -5.72
N ALA A 69 -10.96 12.41 -6.80
CA ALA A 69 -11.61 12.31 -8.09
C ALA A 69 -12.68 11.19 -8.16
N MET A 70 -12.81 10.37 -7.10
CA MET A 70 -13.72 9.22 -7.02
C MET A 70 -14.62 9.28 -5.77
N PRO A 71 -15.45 10.33 -5.62
CA PRO A 71 -16.20 10.57 -4.38
C PRO A 71 -17.16 9.43 -4.01
N GLU A 72 -17.75 8.75 -4.99
CA GLU A 72 -18.64 7.61 -4.75
C GLU A 72 -17.91 6.37 -4.23
N VAL A 73 -16.62 6.23 -4.54
CA VAL A 73 -15.75 5.20 -3.96
C VAL A 73 -15.32 5.61 -2.56
N LYS A 74 -14.87 6.86 -2.41
CA LYS A 74 -14.39 7.42 -1.13
C LYS A 74 -15.46 7.34 -0.03
N LYS A 75 -16.73 7.59 -0.34
CA LYS A 75 -17.88 7.46 0.59
C LYS A 75 -18.09 6.05 1.12
N LYS A 76 -17.68 5.01 0.37
CA LYS A 76 -17.83 3.59 0.77
C LYS A 76 -16.72 3.13 1.72
N ILE A 77 -15.64 3.90 1.84
CA ILE A 77 -14.44 3.51 2.59
C ILE A 77 -14.35 4.35 3.86
N ARG A 78 -14.37 3.68 5.01
CA ARG A 78 -14.13 4.33 6.31
C ARG A 78 -12.72 4.91 6.35
N GLN A 79 -12.62 6.18 6.71
CA GLN A 79 -11.35 6.91 6.86
C GLN A 79 -10.76 6.75 8.28
N PRO A 80 -9.43 6.87 8.48
CA PRO A 80 -8.42 6.97 7.43
C PRO A 80 -8.36 5.69 6.59
N CYS A 81 -7.91 5.80 5.34
CA CYS A 81 -7.82 4.68 4.41
C CYS A 81 -6.42 4.52 3.86
N VAL A 82 -6.16 3.34 3.29
CA VAL A 82 -4.88 3.04 2.65
C VAL A 82 -5.14 2.22 1.40
N ALA A 83 -4.41 2.55 0.33
CA ALA A 83 -4.43 1.79 -0.91
C ALA A 83 -3.11 1.04 -1.08
N VAL A 84 -3.22 -0.19 -1.58
CA VAL A 84 -2.10 -0.85 -2.25
C VAL A 84 -2.26 -0.58 -3.73
N VAL A 85 -1.27 0.08 -4.31
CA VAL A 85 -1.26 0.54 -5.70
C VAL A 85 -0.21 -0.25 -6.46
N THR A 86 -0.49 -0.64 -7.71
CA THR A 86 0.44 -1.38 -8.56
C THR A 86 0.15 -1.14 -10.04
N THR A 87 1.13 -1.36 -10.91
CA THR A 87 0.89 -1.47 -12.37
C THR A 87 0.58 -2.91 -12.82
N ASP A 88 0.70 -3.90 -11.92
CA ASP A 88 0.42 -5.32 -12.19
C ASP A 88 -1.04 -5.68 -11.87
N LYS A 89 -1.88 -5.76 -12.90
CA LYS A 89 -3.30 -6.11 -12.76
C LYS A 89 -3.52 -7.47 -12.10
N VAL A 90 -2.72 -8.47 -12.48
CA VAL A 90 -2.87 -9.84 -12.00
C VAL A 90 -2.58 -9.89 -10.51
N TRP A 91 -1.54 -9.20 -10.07
CA TRP A 91 -1.23 -9.09 -8.66
C TRP A 91 -2.30 -8.28 -7.88
N ASN A 92 -2.87 -7.23 -8.47
CA ASN A 92 -4.00 -6.53 -7.85
C ASN A 92 -5.24 -7.44 -7.68
N ASP A 93 -5.52 -8.31 -8.66
CA ASP A 93 -6.59 -9.30 -8.56
C ASP A 93 -6.30 -10.30 -7.43
N PHE A 94 -5.04 -10.74 -7.26
CA PHE A 94 -4.62 -11.54 -6.11
C PHE A 94 -4.83 -10.81 -4.78
N VAL A 95 -4.44 -9.53 -4.67
CA VAL A 95 -4.65 -8.73 -3.44
C VAL A 95 -6.13 -8.63 -3.10
N LYS A 96 -7.00 -8.40 -4.10
CA LYS A 96 -8.46 -8.38 -3.90
C LYS A 96 -8.97 -9.70 -3.34
N LEU A 97 -8.56 -10.85 -3.90
CA LEU A 97 -8.99 -12.16 -3.42
C LEU A 97 -8.44 -12.46 -2.02
N ARG A 98 -7.20 -12.04 -1.72
CA ARG A 98 -6.56 -12.32 -0.43
C ARG A 98 -7.11 -11.49 0.72
N MET A 99 -7.42 -10.23 0.45
CA MET A 99 -7.95 -9.29 1.45
C MET A 99 -9.47 -9.35 1.56
N ASP A 100 -10.17 -9.74 0.48
CA ASP A 100 -11.62 -9.82 0.34
C ASP A 100 -12.38 -8.48 0.56
N ARG A 101 -12.32 -7.92 1.77
CA ARG A 101 -13.03 -6.71 2.22
C ARG A 101 -12.38 -5.39 1.76
N VAL A 102 -11.85 -5.37 0.53
CA VAL A 102 -11.24 -4.20 -0.12
C VAL A 102 -12.05 -3.76 -1.35
N TYR A 103 -12.06 -2.46 -1.64
CA TYR A 103 -12.53 -1.93 -2.90
C TYR A 103 -11.42 -2.03 -3.95
N LYS A 104 -11.70 -2.69 -5.08
CA LYS A 104 -10.76 -2.83 -6.20
C LYS A 104 -11.10 -1.84 -7.31
N GLY A 105 -10.10 -1.16 -7.86
CA GLY A 105 -10.28 -0.27 -9.00
C GLY A 105 -9.03 -0.13 -9.87
N GLY A 106 -9.15 0.69 -10.90
CA GLY A 106 -8.05 1.13 -11.74
C GLY A 106 -8.14 2.64 -11.96
N VAL A 107 -7.00 3.27 -12.16
CA VAL A 107 -6.88 4.71 -12.42
C VAL A 107 -5.71 4.95 -13.36
N GLU A 108 -5.89 5.82 -14.34
CA GLU A 108 -4.81 6.31 -15.19
C GLU A 108 -4.40 7.70 -14.70
N GLY A 109 -3.10 7.97 -14.65
CA GLY A 109 -2.60 9.28 -14.23
C GLY A 109 -1.08 9.35 -14.17
N ALA A 110 -0.57 10.55 -13.89
CA ALA A 110 0.85 10.76 -13.65
C ALA A 110 1.29 10.00 -12.39
N VAL A 111 2.46 9.35 -12.42
CA VAL A 111 2.94 8.54 -11.29
C VAL A 111 2.94 9.35 -9.99
N CYS A 112 3.41 10.60 -10.03
CA CYS A 112 3.45 11.47 -8.85
C CYS A 112 2.07 11.77 -8.26
N ASP A 113 1.03 11.89 -9.08
CA ASP A 113 -0.34 12.14 -8.63
C ASP A 113 -0.98 10.88 -8.04
N ILE A 114 -0.75 9.72 -8.67
CA ILE A 114 -1.32 8.44 -8.21
C ILE A 114 -0.65 7.95 -6.92
N LEU A 115 0.64 8.19 -6.75
CA LEU A 115 1.37 7.78 -5.56
C LEU A 115 1.32 8.83 -4.43
N LYS A 116 0.62 9.94 -4.63
CA LYS A 116 0.51 11.00 -3.61
C LYS A 116 -0.41 10.61 -2.46
N SER A 117 0.14 10.63 -1.26
CA SER A 117 -0.62 10.58 -0.01
C SER A 117 -1.17 11.96 0.35
N ALA A 118 -2.45 12.06 0.70
CA ALA A 118 -3.05 13.31 1.18
C ALA A 118 -2.73 13.57 2.67
N ALA A 119 -2.57 12.51 3.45
CA ALA A 119 -2.18 12.55 4.85
C ALA A 119 -1.51 11.22 5.24
N PRO A 120 -0.53 11.23 6.15
CA PRO A 120 0.07 10.00 6.67
C PRO A 120 -0.94 9.18 7.49
N VAL A 121 -0.61 7.90 7.69
CA VAL A 121 -1.17 7.09 8.77
C VAL A 121 -0.02 6.85 9.74
N GLU A 122 -0.12 7.43 10.93
CA GLU A 122 0.94 7.39 11.94
C GLU A 122 1.15 5.97 12.49
N ALA A 123 2.37 5.67 12.92
CA ALA A 123 2.72 4.35 13.46
C ALA A 123 1.91 3.98 14.71
N ASP A 124 1.50 4.98 15.50
CA ASP A 124 0.69 4.83 16.71
C ASP A 124 -0.82 5.02 16.45
N ALA A 125 -1.26 5.04 15.18
CA ALA A 125 -2.65 5.26 14.82
C ALA A 125 -3.61 4.14 15.29
N PHE A 126 -3.09 3.00 15.75
CA PHE A 126 -3.88 1.84 16.14
C PHE A 126 -3.54 1.37 17.55
N GLU A 127 -4.58 1.07 18.33
CA GLU A 127 -4.41 0.49 19.66
C GLU A 127 -3.86 -0.94 19.56
N ALA A 128 -2.95 -1.28 20.47
CA ALA A 128 -2.49 -2.66 20.61
C ALA A 128 -3.67 -3.57 21.03
N PRO A 129 -3.74 -4.81 20.51
CA PRO A 129 -4.80 -5.72 20.88
C PRO A 129 -4.71 -6.05 22.38
N LYS A 130 -5.86 -6.08 23.05
CA LYS A 130 -5.96 -6.47 24.47
C LYS A 130 -5.54 -7.93 24.70
N THR A 131 -5.75 -8.77 23.69
CA THR A 131 -5.41 -10.19 23.73
C THR A 131 -4.80 -10.55 22.39
N TRP A 132 -3.63 -11.16 22.42
CA TRP A 132 -2.91 -11.59 21.24
C TRP A 132 -2.72 -13.10 21.29
N THR A 133 -3.18 -13.79 20.26
CA THR A 133 -3.28 -15.27 20.25
C THR A 133 -2.24 -15.93 19.37
N ALA A 134 -1.56 -15.18 18.49
CA ALA A 134 -0.55 -15.75 17.60
C ALA A 134 0.73 -16.13 18.36
N PRO A 135 1.45 -17.18 17.93
CA PRO A 135 2.67 -17.65 18.58
C PRO A 135 3.92 -16.77 18.29
N TYR A 136 3.74 -15.64 17.63
CA TYR A 136 4.79 -14.67 17.28
C TYR A 136 4.32 -13.26 17.67
N ALA A 137 5.24 -12.32 17.86
CA ALA A 137 4.87 -10.94 18.16
C ALA A 137 4.14 -10.28 16.98
N LYS A 138 3.11 -9.49 17.28
CA LYS A 138 2.43 -8.63 16.29
C LYS A 138 3.44 -7.69 15.62
N TYR A 139 3.26 -7.37 14.34
CA TYR A 139 4.06 -6.32 13.72
C TYR A 139 3.90 -4.99 14.46
N ALA A 140 5.02 -4.30 14.67
CA ALA A 140 5.01 -2.94 15.17
C ALA A 140 4.27 -2.03 14.18
N GLY A 141 3.55 -1.04 14.73
CA GLY A 141 2.98 0.02 13.92
C GLY A 141 4.06 0.73 13.09
N GLY A 142 3.66 1.22 11.91
CA GLY A 142 4.58 1.85 10.95
C GLY A 142 5.35 0.85 10.07
N TRP A 143 5.09 -0.46 10.17
CA TRP A 143 5.72 -1.47 9.30
C TRP A 143 5.52 -1.17 7.80
N TRP A 144 4.47 -0.43 7.45
CA TRP A 144 4.11 -0.09 6.08
C TRP A 144 4.95 1.05 5.48
N HIS A 145 5.60 1.89 6.30
CA HIS A 145 6.33 3.06 5.81
C HIS A 145 7.43 2.71 4.80
N VAL A 146 8.07 1.54 4.96
CA VAL A 146 9.07 1.05 4.01
C VAL A 146 8.48 0.75 2.62
N PHE A 147 7.16 0.62 2.49
CA PHE A 147 6.45 0.36 1.23
C PHE A 147 5.80 1.61 0.65
N GLU A 148 5.88 2.75 1.33
CA GLU A 148 5.46 4.02 0.77
C GLU A 148 6.39 4.43 -0.40
N PRO A 149 5.91 5.28 -1.32
CA PRO A 149 6.71 5.72 -2.48
C PRO A 149 8.06 6.32 -2.11
N ASN A 150 8.14 7.01 -0.98
CA ASN A 150 9.37 7.61 -0.43
C ASN A 150 9.97 6.80 0.73
N GLY A 151 9.50 5.56 0.94
CA GLY A 151 9.94 4.69 2.02
C GLY A 151 11.41 4.32 1.86
N ASP A 152 12.24 4.76 2.80
CA ASP A 152 13.66 4.45 2.83
C ASP A 152 13.95 3.05 3.41
N PHE A 153 15.08 2.48 2.98
CA PHE A 153 15.72 1.30 3.58
C PHE A 153 17.06 1.66 4.24
#